data_AF-A0A9D5EP04-F1
#
_entry.id   AF-A0A9D5EP04-F1
#
_cell.length_a   1.000
_cell.length_b   1.000
_cell.length_c   1.000
_cell.angle_alpha   90.00
_cell.angle_beta   90.00
_cell.angle_gamma   90.00
#
_symmetry.space_group_name_H-M   'P 1'
#
loop_
_entity.id
_entity.type
_entity.pdbx_description
1 polymer ?
#
loop_
_entity_poly.entity_id
_entity_poly.type
_entity_poly.pdbx_seq_one_letter_code
_entity_poly.pdbx_strand_id
1 'polypeptide(L)'
;MVATCRHCSKSKVNRPRGLCWSCYYTPGVKELFPSTSKYARRGVGNFSGNAPLPSAPTTAAPGTPEKLAVLEQRAKLKQALFHPADARFAGDSRPHEFLKTQTVAA
;
A
#
# COMPACT_ATOMS: atom_id res chain seq x y z
N MET A 1 30.18 3.36 22.60
CA MET A 1 29.35 2.22 23.06
C MET A 1 28.96 1.39 21.84
N VAL A 2 29.28 0.11 21.79
CA VAL A 2 28.90 -0.76 20.65
C VAL A 2 27.47 -1.26 20.91
N ALA A 3 26.55 -1.00 19.96
CA ALA A 3 25.18 -1.48 20.09
C ALA A 3 25.14 -3.01 20.13
N THR A 4 24.28 -3.58 20.98
CA THR A 4 24.01 -5.03 21.08
C THR A 4 22.84 -5.44 20.20
N CYS A 5 22.87 -6.69 19.73
CA CYS A 5 21.83 -7.25 18.87
C CYS A 5 20.45 -7.15 19.51
N ARG A 6 19.47 -6.58 18.79
CA ARG A 6 18.09 -6.40 19.28
C ARG A 6 17.32 -7.70 19.49
N HIS A 7 17.75 -8.82 18.89
CA HIS A 7 17.11 -10.11 19.06
C HIS A 7 17.72 -10.92 20.20
N CYS A 8 19.03 -11.13 20.19
CA CYS A 8 19.68 -12.01 21.17
C CYS A 8 20.30 -11.27 22.35
N SER A 9 20.51 -9.96 22.26
CA SER A 9 21.21 -9.11 23.25
C SER A 9 22.62 -9.56 23.66
N LYS A 10 23.16 -10.62 23.04
CA LYS A 10 24.45 -11.24 23.38
C LYS A 10 25.61 -10.72 22.54
N SER A 11 25.39 -10.51 21.25
CA SER A 11 26.45 -10.18 20.29
C SER A 11 26.38 -8.72 19.85
N LYS A 12 27.50 -8.16 19.41
CA LYS A 12 27.54 -6.83 18.77
C LYS A 12 26.67 -6.77 17.52
N VAL A 13 26.03 -5.62 17.29
CA VAL A 13 25.35 -5.32 16.03
C VAL A 13 26.39 -5.22 14.92
N ASN A 14 26.20 -5.99 13.86
CA ASN A 14 27.01 -5.91 12.65
C ASN A 14 26.19 -6.06 11.36
N ARG A 15 24.85 -6.01 11.46
CA ARG A 15 23.91 -6.12 10.35
C ARG A 15 22.81 -5.06 10.43
N PRO A 16 22.14 -4.75 9.31
CA PRO A 16 20.95 -3.89 9.30
C PRO A 16 19.88 -4.38 10.27
N ARG A 17 18.94 -3.50 10.62
CA ARG A 17 17.85 -3.77 11.60
C ARG A 17 18.32 -3.90 13.06
N GLY A 18 19.62 -3.68 13.33
CA GLY A 18 20.19 -3.77 14.68
C GLY A 18 20.43 -5.22 15.10
N LEU A 19 20.83 -6.10 14.17
CA LEU A 19 21.02 -7.53 14.43
C LEU A 19 22.49 -7.94 14.34
N CYS A 20 22.83 -9.06 14.97
CA CYS A 20 24.09 -9.76 14.72
C CYS A 20 23.98 -10.67 13.49
N TRP A 21 25.11 -11.16 13.00
CA TRP A 21 25.21 -12.03 11.83
C TRP A 21 24.29 -13.25 11.93
N SER A 22 24.31 -13.97 13.05
CA SER A 22 23.50 -15.17 13.25
C SER A 22 22.01 -14.85 13.20
N CYS A 23 21.55 -13.89 14.02
CA CYS A 23 20.14 -13.49 14.06
C CYS A 23 19.64 -12.91 12.73
N TYR A 24 20.50 -12.27 11.94
CA TYR A 24 20.10 -11.72 10.64
C TYR A 24 19.77 -12.83 9.62
N TYR A 25 20.47 -13.96 9.68
CA TYR A 25 20.28 -15.09 8.75
C TYR A 25 19.39 -16.20 9.31
N THR A 26 19.05 -16.18 10.60
CA THR A 26 18.02 -17.07 11.14
C THR A 26 16.69 -16.80 10.45
N PRO A 27 16.07 -17.81 9.79
CA PRO A 27 14.77 -17.65 9.16
C PRO A 27 13.71 -17.12 10.14
N GLY A 28 12.93 -16.13 9.72
CA GLY A 28 11.85 -15.54 10.52
C GLY A 28 12.30 -14.45 11.50
N VAL A 29 13.56 -14.46 11.97
CA VAL A 29 14.05 -13.47 12.93
C VAL A 29 14.15 -12.08 12.29
N LYS A 30 14.72 -12.00 11.09
CA LYS A 30 14.94 -10.72 10.38
C LYS A 30 13.60 -9.99 10.17
N GLU A 31 12.55 -10.73 9.85
CA GLU A 31 11.19 -10.26 9.54
C GLU A 31 10.49 -9.59 10.73
N LEU A 32 10.85 -9.95 11.98
CA LEU A 32 10.34 -9.33 13.21
C LEU A 32 10.82 -7.88 13.41
N PHE A 33 11.90 -7.49 12.74
CA PHE A 33 12.48 -6.16 12.88
C PHE A 33 12.25 -5.34 11.62
N PRO A 34 11.71 -4.11 11.74
CA PRO A 34 11.48 -3.26 10.58
C PRO A 34 12.80 -2.94 9.87
N SER A 35 12.75 -2.87 8.55
CA SER A 35 13.90 -2.45 7.75
C SER A 35 14.23 -0.99 8.05
N THR A 36 15.46 -0.72 8.52
CA THR A 36 15.92 0.62 8.91
C THR A 36 16.55 1.41 7.76
N SER A 37 16.61 0.85 6.55
CA SER A 37 17.21 1.52 5.40
C SER A 37 16.29 2.61 4.85
N LYS A 38 16.86 3.76 4.45
CA LYS A 38 16.12 4.79 3.70
C LYS A 38 15.58 4.28 2.35
N TYR A 39 16.20 3.23 1.80
CA TYR A 39 15.78 2.57 0.56
C TYR A 39 14.82 1.38 0.79
N ALA A 40 14.41 1.14 2.04
CA ALA A 40 13.46 0.07 2.32
C ALA A 40 12.09 0.40 1.71
N ARG A 41 11.57 -0.51 0.87
CA ARG A 41 10.18 -0.47 0.42
C ARG A 41 9.27 -0.65 1.64
N ARG A 42 8.40 0.32 1.89
CA ARG A 42 7.42 0.36 2.99
C ARG A 42 6.04 0.62 2.40
N GLY A 43 5.00 0.10 3.06
CA GLY A 43 3.61 0.29 2.63
C GLY A 43 3.20 -0.61 1.46
N VAL A 44 2.09 -0.24 0.81
CA VAL A 44 1.58 -0.94 -0.39
C VAL A 44 2.54 -0.68 -1.54
N GLY A 45 3.02 -1.75 -2.18
CA GLY A 45 3.96 -1.64 -3.30
C GLY A 45 3.31 -0.95 -4.50
N ASN A 46 4.11 -0.19 -5.25
CA ASN A 46 3.69 0.33 -6.55
C ASN A 46 3.56 -0.85 -7.54
N PHE A 47 2.34 -1.14 -8.00
CA PHE A 47 2.09 -2.16 -9.01
C PHE A 47 2.04 -1.49 -10.38
N SER A 48 3.09 -1.66 -11.18
CA SER A 48 3.25 -1.04 -12.49
C SER A 48 2.88 -1.97 -13.66
N GLY A 49 1.96 -2.91 -13.44
CA GLY A 49 1.48 -3.85 -14.46
C GLY A 49 0.08 -3.48 -15.00
N ASN A 50 -0.45 -4.32 -15.90
CA ASN A 50 -1.85 -4.24 -16.31
C ASN A 50 -2.73 -4.60 -15.10
N ALA A 51 -3.33 -3.57 -14.50
CA ALA A 51 -4.21 -3.73 -13.35
C ALA A 51 -5.68 -3.79 -13.84
N PRO A 52 -6.50 -4.72 -13.32
CA PRO A 52 -7.92 -4.76 -13.66
C PRO A 52 -8.60 -3.45 -13.24
N LEU A 53 -9.54 -2.99 -14.05
CA LEU A 53 -10.35 -1.83 -13.73
C LEU A 53 -11.24 -2.14 -12.51
N PRO A 54 -11.37 -1.25 -11.52
CA PRO A 54 -12.29 -1.46 -10.41
C PRO A 54 -13.73 -1.53 -10.92
N SER A 55 -14.58 -2.35 -10.29
CA SER A 55 -15.96 -2.60 -10.72
C SER A 55 -16.87 -1.36 -10.65
N ALA A 56 -16.58 -0.44 -9.73
CA ALA A 56 -17.37 0.77 -9.52
C ALA A 56 -16.48 2.03 -9.43
N PRO A 57 -16.97 3.17 -9.97
CA PRO A 57 -16.37 4.47 -9.76
C PRO A 57 -16.59 4.96 -8.33
N THR A 58 -15.86 5.98 -7.92
CA THR A 58 -16.10 6.70 -6.68
C THR A 58 -16.66 8.10 -6.93
N THR A 59 -17.62 8.48 -6.10
CA THR A 59 -18.20 9.82 -6.00
C THR A 59 -17.35 10.79 -5.18
N ALA A 60 -16.33 10.29 -4.47
CA ALA A 60 -15.47 11.12 -3.64
C ALA A 60 -14.63 12.07 -4.51
N ALA A 61 -14.63 13.35 -4.16
CA ALA A 61 -13.91 14.38 -4.90
C ALA A 61 -12.38 14.23 -4.73
N PRO A 62 -11.56 14.67 -5.70
CA PRO A 62 -10.10 14.67 -5.54
C PRO A 62 -9.63 15.45 -4.31
N GLY A 63 -8.61 14.93 -3.62
CA GLY A 63 -8.03 15.55 -2.43
C GLY A 63 -8.78 15.28 -1.11
N THR A 64 -9.96 14.65 -1.16
CA THR A 64 -10.71 14.27 0.03
C THR A 64 -10.15 13.00 0.69
N PRO A 65 -10.28 12.84 2.02
CA PRO A 65 -9.87 11.62 2.71
C PRO A 65 -10.64 10.38 2.21
N GLU A 66 -11.90 10.54 1.83
CA GLU A 66 -12.72 9.46 1.26
C GLU A 66 -12.14 8.97 -0.06
N LYS A 67 -11.67 9.89 -0.92
CA LYS A 67 -10.99 9.50 -2.17
C LYS A 67 -9.70 8.76 -1.88
N LEU A 68 -8.90 9.22 -0.92
CA LEU A 68 -7.64 8.57 -0.54
C LEU A 68 -7.88 7.14 -0.01
N ALA A 69 -8.92 6.93 0.80
CA ALA A 69 -9.29 5.60 1.30
C ALA A 69 -9.64 4.63 0.16
N VAL A 70 -10.41 5.10 -0.84
CA VAL A 70 -10.72 4.29 -2.04
C VAL A 70 -9.46 3.94 -2.83
N LEU A 71 -8.56 4.90 -3.05
CA LEU A 71 -7.31 4.66 -3.77
C LEU A 71 -6.40 3.68 -3.02
N GLU A 72 -6.31 3.78 -1.69
CA GLU A 72 -5.56 2.83 -0.87
C GLU A 72 -6.13 1.42 -0.98
N GLN A 73 -7.46 1.27 -0.92
CA GLN A 73 -8.13 -0.02 -1.10
C GLN A 73 -7.85 -0.61 -2.50
N ARG A 74 -7.99 0.18 -3.56
CA ARG A 74 -7.68 -0.25 -4.94
C ARG A 74 -6.21 -0.68 -5.09
N ALA A 75 -5.29 0.06 -4.47
CA ALA A 75 -3.87 -0.29 -4.44
C ALA A 75 -3.62 -1.65 -3.75
N LYS A 76 -4.26 -1.90 -2.59
CA LYS A 76 -4.17 -3.18 -1.88
C LYS A 76 -4.69 -4.35 -2.73
N LEU A 77 -5.74 -4.11 -3.51
CA LEU A 77 -6.35 -5.09 -4.42
C LEU A 77 -5.62 -5.20 -5.76
N LYS A 78 -4.54 -4.45 -5.98
CA LYS A 78 -3.80 -4.37 -7.26
C LYS A 78 -4.70 -4.02 -8.45
N GLN A 79 -5.73 -3.20 -8.22
CA GLN A 79 -6.61 -2.66 -9.25
C GLN A 79 -6.04 -1.35 -9.80
N ALA A 80 -6.55 -0.93 -10.96
CA ALA A 80 -6.29 0.42 -11.46
C ALA A 80 -6.75 1.44 -10.41
N LEU A 81 -5.88 2.40 -10.07
CA LEU A 81 -6.17 3.40 -9.05
C LEU A 81 -7.37 4.28 -9.46
N PHE A 82 -7.48 4.60 -10.74
CA PHE A 82 -8.49 5.49 -11.27
C PHE A 82 -9.45 4.75 -12.18
N HIS A 83 -10.75 5.02 -12.02
CA HIS A 83 -11.79 4.61 -12.95
C HIS A 83 -12.13 5.80 -13.87
N PRO A 84 -12.38 5.61 -15.19
CA PRO A 84 -12.75 6.71 -16.09
C PRO A 84 -13.98 7.53 -15.64
N ALA A 85 -14.94 6.85 -15.01
CA ALA A 85 -16.14 7.46 -14.44
C ALA A 85 -15.99 7.96 -13.00
N ASP A 86 -14.78 8.00 -12.42
CA ASP A 86 -14.56 8.62 -11.11
C ASP A 86 -14.85 10.13 -11.14
N ALA A 87 -15.26 10.68 -10.00
CA ALA A 87 -15.42 12.12 -9.82
C ALA A 87 -14.07 12.86 -10.03
N ARG A 88 -14.07 13.90 -10.87
CA ARG A 88 -12.91 14.80 -11.12
C ARG A 88 -13.01 16.11 -10.35
N PHE A 89 -14.17 16.44 -9.82
CA PHE A 89 -14.41 17.62 -8.98
C PHE A 89 -15.57 17.34 -8.02
N ALA A 90 -15.81 18.23 -7.06
CA ALA A 90 -16.90 18.07 -6.09
C ALA A 90 -18.27 18.19 -6.79
N GLY A 91 -19.16 17.21 -6.57
CA GLY A 91 -20.51 17.20 -7.15
C GLY A 91 -20.60 16.69 -8.60
N ASP A 92 -19.56 16.01 -9.10
CA ASP A 92 -19.53 15.44 -10.44
C ASP A 92 -20.58 14.32 -10.64
N SER A 93 -21.39 14.40 -11.70
CA SER A 93 -22.50 13.47 -11.96
C SER A 93 -22.07 12.15 -12.60
N ARG A 94 -20.88 12.08 -13.21
CA ARG A 94 -20.40 10.92 -13.98
C ARG A 94 -20.42 9.59 -13.21
N PRO A 95 -20.00 9.51 -11.94
CA PRO A 95 -20.09 8.26 -11.18
C PRO A 95 -21.54 7.79 -11.05
N HIS A 96 -22.47 8.71 -10.80
CA HIS A 96 -23.89 8.40 -10.64
C HIS A 96 -24.53 7.92 -11.95
N GLU A 97 -24.19 8.55 -13.07
CA GLU A 97 -24.65 8.13 -14.40
C GLU A 97 -24.16 6.72 -14.73
N PHE A 98 -22.88 6.43 -14.48
CA PHE A 98 -22.31 5.10 -14.71
C PHE A 98 -23.00 4.01 -13.88
N LEU A 99 -23.28 4.30 -12.60
CA LEU A 99 -23.99 3.38 -11.72
C LEU A 99 -25.43 3.12 -12.19
N LYS A 100 -26.14 4.16 -12.66
CA LYS A 100 -27.48 4.02 -13.24
C LYS A 100 -27.46 3.13 -14.49
N THR A 101 -26.49 3.30 -15.38
CA THR A 101 -26.38 2.49 -16.60
C THR A 101 -26.12 1.02 -16.29
N GLN A 102 -25.30 0.71 -15.28
CA GLN A 102 -25.09 -0.69 -14.86
C GLN A 102 -26.35 -1.35 -14.30
N THR A 103 -27.19 -0.60 -13.57
CA THR A 103 -28.43 -1.15 -13.01
C THR A 103 -29.52 -1.43 -14.03
N VAL A 104 -29.47 -0.79 -15.20
CA VAL A 104 -30.47 -0.98 -16.28
C VAL A 104 -30.07 -2.13 -17.22
N ALA A 105 -28.79 -2.52 -17.21
CA ALA A 105 -28.25 -3.58 -18.07
C ALA A 105 -28.21 -4.98 -17.40
N ALA A 106 -28.69 -5.09 -16.16
CA ALA A 106 -28.82 -6.33 -15.38
C ALA A 106 -30.28 -6.80 -15.34
#